data_AF-A0A448MPP6-F1
#
_entry.id   AF-A0A448MPP6-F1
#
_cell.length_a   1.000
_cell.length_b   1.000
_cell.length_c   1.000
_cell.angle_alpha   90.00
_cell.angle_beta   90.00
_cell.angle_gamma   90.00
#
_symmetry.space_group_name_H-M   'P 1'
#
loop_
_entity.id
_entity.type
_entity.pdbx_description
1 polymer ?
#
loop_
_entity_poly.entity_id
_entity_poly.type
_entity_poly.pdbx_seq_one_letter_code
_entity_poly.pdbx_strand_id
1 'polypeptide(L)'
;MKTELTIDDLEVGRVYSAKRPKEYGFPPLLGDRQIKWIGTGYDEKGELTTFVRYDSPSVRNGRNYPKITAQKFLKWAKEDVTELMPKSRWRWAR
;
A
#
# COMPACT_ATOMS: atom_id res chain seq x y z
N MET A 1 20.51 8.09 2.96
CA MET A 1 20.23 7.75 1.54
C MET A 1 18.74 7.43 1.45
N LYS A 2 17.95 8.18 0.68
CA LYS A 2 16.56 7.78 0.37
C LYS A 2 16.65 6.89 -0.87
N THR A 3 16.75 5.59 -0.66
CA THR A 3 16.56 4.63 -1.73
C THR A 3 15.10 4.74 -2.15
N GLU A 4 14.85 5.19 -3.38
CA GLU A 4 13.49 5.17 -3.92
C GLU A 4 13.04 3.70 -4.00
N LEU A 5 11.86 3.40 -3.45
CA LEU A 5 11.28 2.06 -3.56
C LEU A 5 11.11 1.68 -5.03
N THR A 6 11.57 0.49 -5.36
CA THR A 6 11.41 -0.14 -6.68
C THR A 6 10.36 -1.23 -6.63
N ILE A 7 10.05 -1.84 -7.77
CA ILE A 7 9.08 -2.95 -7.84
C ILE A 7 9.60 -4.17 -7.08
N ASP A 8 10.91 -4.39 -7.09
CA ASP A 8 11.55 -5.56 -6.47
C ASP A 8 11.52 -5.49 -4.93
N ASP A 9 11.39 -4.28 -4.37
CA ASP A 9 11.21 -4.06 -2.93
C ASP A 9 9.77 -4.38 -2.46
N LEU A 10 8.82 -4.55 -3.39
CA LEU A 10 7.42 -4.81 -3.04
C LEU A 10 7.17 -6.29 -2.78
N GLU A 11 6.92 -6.61 -1.51
CA GLU A 11 6.56 -7.97 -1.08
C GLU A 11 5.13 -8.08 -0.57
N VAL A 12 4.51 -9.25 -0.79
CA VAL A 12 3.20 -9.62 -0.22
C VAL A 12 3.31 -9.76 1.30
N GLY A 13 2.34 -9.20 2.03
CA GLY A 13 2.29 -9.23 3.48
C GLY A 13 2.88 -7.99 4.16
N ARG A 14 3.75 -7.25 3.46
CA ARG A 14 4.38 -6.03 3.96
C ARG A 14 3.48 -4.81 3.91
N VAL A 15 3.75 -3.86 4.80
CA VAL A 15 2.99 -2.61 4.98
C VAL A 15 3.85 -1.42 4.61
N TYR A 16 3.34 -0.58 3.73
CA TYR A 16 4.04 0.61 3.24
C TYR A 16 3.30 1.86 3.68
N SER A 17 4.05 2.93 3.91
CA SER A 17 3.49 4.24 4.26
C SER A 17 3.55 5.22 3.09
N ALA A 18 2.63 6.18 3.08
CA ALA A 18 2.52 7.16 2.03
C ALA A 18 3.61 8.24 2.12
N LYS A 19 4.02 8.81 0.98
CA LYS A 19 4.84 10.04 0.94
C LYS A 19 4.18 11.22 1.64
N ARG A 20 2.85 11.26 1.61
CA ARG A 20 2.01 12.24 2.32
C ARG A 20 0.92 11.47 3.08
N PRO A 21 1.17 11.07 4.32
CA PRO A 21 0.21 10.33 5.13
C PRO A 21 -1.09 11.13 5.29
N LYS A 22 -2.21 10.41 5.26
CA LYS A 22 -3.52 10.95 5.57
C LYS A 22 -4.13 10.13 6.68
N GLU A 23 -4.99 10.77 7.46
CA GLU A 23 -5.67 10.18 8.60
C GLU A 23 -7.05 9.67 8.20
N TYR A 24 -7.45 8.54 8.77
CA TYR A 24 -8.71 7.87 8.48
C TYR A 24 -9.37 7.34 9.76
N GLY A 25 -10.68 7.51 9.87
CA GLY A 25 -11.48 6.96 10.98
C GLY A 25 -11.41 7.76 12.27
N PHE A 26 -12.03 7.22 13.33
CA PHE A 26 -12.02 7.74 14.69
C PHE A 26 -11.85 6.56 15.67
N PRO A 27 -10.72 6.43 16.40
CA PRO A 27 -9.57 7.33 16.43
C PRO A 27 -8.78 7.35 15.10
N PRO A 28 -8.04 8.42 14.79
CA PRO A 28 -7.39 8.59 13.49
C PRO A 28 -6.27 7.57 13.28
N LEU A 29 -6.33 6.85 12.16
CA LEU A 29 -5.35 5.87 11.71
C LEU A 29 -4.56 6.41 10.53
N LEU A 30 -3.29 6.05 10.42
CA LEU A 30 -2.50 6.31 9.22
C LEU A 30 -3.02 5.44 8.07
N GLY A 31 -3.22 6.03 6.89
CA GLY A 31 -3.63 5.34 5.68
C GLY A 31 -2.57 4.43 5.05
N ASP A 32 -1.79 3.74 5.86
CA ASP A 32 -0.80 2.76 5.42
C ASP A 32 -1.48 1.63 4.64
N ARG A 33 -0.73 1.00 3.73
CA ARG A 33 -1.26 -0.03 2.84
C ARG A 33 -0.48 -1.32 3.01
N GLN A 34 -1.17 -2.39 3.40
CA GLN A 34 -0.62 -3.74 3.41
C GLN A 34 -0.84 -4.39 2.05
N ILE A 35 0.23 -4.86 1.41
CA ILE A 35 0.09 -5.64 0.18
C ILE A 35 -0.49 -7.02 0.53
N LYS A 36 -1.59 -7.38 -0.13
CA LYS A 36 -2.23 -8.69 0.03
C LYS A 36 -1.93 -9.63 -1.13
N TRP A 37 -1.68 -9.07 -2.31
CA TRP A 37 -1.35 -9.86 -3.49
C TRP A 37 -0.61 -9.00 -4.53
N ILE A 38 0.34 -9.62 -5.22
CA ILE A 38 1.05 -9.06 -6.37
C ILE A 38 0.87 -10.04 -7.52
N GLY A 39 0.61 -9.53 -8.72
CA GLY A 39 0.67 -10.33 -9.92
C GLY A 39 0.59 -9.49 -11.18
N THR A 40 0.66 -10.15 -12.32
CA THR A 40 0.74 -9.50 -13.63
C THR A 40 -0.63 -9.46 -14.31
N GLY A 41 -0.80 -8.52 -15.23
CA GLY A 41 -1.98 -8.43 -16.09
C GLY A 41 -1.84 -7.29 -17.07
N TYR A 42 -2.86 -7.06 -17.89
CA TYR A 42 -2.86 -5.96 -18.86
C TYR A 42 -3.45 -4.69 -18.25
N ASP A 43 -2.84 -3.55 -18.55
CA ASP A 43 -3.38 -2.24 -18.22
C ASP A 43 -4.42 -1.75 -19.24
N GLU A 44 -4.92 -0.53 -19.08
CA GLU A 44 -5.91 0.08 -19.98
C GLU A 44 -5.39 0.26 -21.41
N LYS A 45 -4.07 0.22 -21.62
CA LYS A 45 -3.40 0.32 -22.93
C LYS A 45 -3.05 -1.04 -23.52
N GLY A 46 -3.35 -2.14 -22.83
CA GLY A 46 -3.00 -3.48 -23.26
C GLY A 46 -1.53 -3.84 -23.02
N GLU A 47 -0.81 -3.10 -22.17
CA GLU A 47 0.58 -3.41 -21.81
C GLU A 47 0.61 -4.35 -20.59
N LEU A 48 1.48 -5.36 -20.64
CA LEU A 48 1.68 -6.26 -19.51
C LEU A 48 2.35 -5.48 -18.36
N THR A 49 1.65 -5.37 -17.24
CA THR A 49 2.10 -4.63 -16.06
C THR A 49 1.87 -5.41 -14.77
N THR A 50 2.59 -5.00 -13.73
CA THR A 50 2.46 -5.54 -12.39
C THR A 50 1.38 -4.79 -11.62
N PHE A 51 0.48 -5.52 -10.97
CA PHE A 51 -0.59 -5.01 -10.13
C PHE A 51 -0.41 -5.42 -8.68
N VAL A 52 -0.79 -4.51 -7.80
CA VAL A 52 -0.82 -4.68 -6.36
C VAL A 52 -2.26 -4.60 -5.89
N ARG A 53 -2.67 -5.57 -5.08
CA ARG A 53 -3.88 -5.49 -4.27
C ARG A 53 -3.48 -5.27 -2.83
N TYR A 54 -4.14 -4.33 -2.17
CA TYR A 54 -3.77 -3.94 -0.80
C TYR A 54 -4.98 -3.81 0.12
N ASP A 55 -4.72 -3.89 1.41
CA ASP A 55 -5.63 -3.52 2.49
C ASP A 55 -5.14 -2.23 3.16
N SER A 56 -6.04 -1.42 3.73
CA SER A 56 -5.70 -0.15 4.38
C SER A 56 -6.87 0.42 5.16
N PRO A 57 -6.64 1.24 6.21
CA PRO A 57 -7.69 2.03 6.86
C PRO A 57 -8.44 2.97 5.91
N SER A 58 -7.82 3.30 4.77
CA SER A 58 -8.45 4.13 3.73
C SER A 58 -9.42 3.37 2.83
N VAL A 59 -9.44 2.03 2.87
CA VAL A 59 -10.35 1.20 2.08
C VAL A 59 -11.72 1.24 2.75
N ARG A 60 -12.72 1.74 2.01
CA ARG A 60 -14.11 1.75 2.48
C ARG A 60 -14.61 0.32 2.74
N ASN A 61 -15.37 0.15 3.81
CA ASN A 61 -16.09 -1.10 4.12
C ASN A 61 -16.83 -1.61 2.87
N GLY A 62 -16.64 -2.89 2.55
CA GLY A 62 -17.22 -3.55 1.37
C GLY A 62 -16.34 -3.52 0.11
N ARG A 63 -15.23 -2.77 0.08
CA ARG A 63 -14.23 -2.89 -0.99
C ARG A 63 -13.22 -3.97 -0.66
N ASN A 64 -13.25 -5.05 -1.44
CA ASN A 64 -12.29 -6.15 -1.31
C ASN A 64 -11.00 -5.83 -2.07
N TYR A 65 -9.97 -5.42 -1.32
CA TYR A 65 -8.58 -5.26 -1.75
C TYR A 65 -8.41 -4.55 -3.11
N PRO A 66 -8.51 -3.20 -3.14
CA PRO A 66 -8.40 -2.43 -4.37
C PRO A 66 -7.17 -2.80 -5.20
N LYS A 67 -7.38 -3.01 -6.51
CA LYS A 67 -6.33 -3.29 -7.48
C LYS A 67 -5.76 -1.98 -8.04
N ILE A 68 -4.45 -1.78 -7.94
CA ILE A 68 -3.74 -0.67 -8.59
C ILE A 68 -2.45 -1.17 -9.26
N THR A 69 -1.90 -0.43 -10.22
CA THR A 69 -0.60 -0.78 -10.80
C THR A 69 0.52 -0.56 -9.77
N ALA A 70 1.58 -1.37 -9.84
CA ALA A 70 2.76 -1.24 -8.99
C ALA A 70 3.39 0.16 -9.12
N GLN A 71 3.42 0.72 -10.33
CA GLN A 71 3.88 2.10 -10.55
C GLN A 71 3.05 3.15 -9.79
N LYS A 72 1.71 3.02 -9.81
CA LYS A 72 0.82 3.91 -9.02
C LYS A 72 1.04 3.71 -7.52
N PHE A 73 1.28 2.47 -7.08
CA PHE A 73 1.63 2.17 -5.70
C PHE A 73 2.95 2.84 -5.27
N LEU A 74 4.03 2.69 -6.05
CA LEU A 74 5.35 3.28 -5.78
C LEU A 74 5.36 4.82 -5.80
N LYS A 75 4.55 5.44 -6.67
CA LYS A 75 4.36 6.90 -6.63
C LYS A 75 3.75 7.37 -5.31
N TRP A 76 2.89 6.55 -4.71
CA TRP A 76 2.26 6.81 -3.42
C TRP A 76 3.16 6.43 -2.22
N ALA A 77 3.87 5.30 -2.29
CA ALA A 77 4.67 4.74 -1.20
C ALA A 77 5.97 5.51 -0.97
N LYS A 78 6.36 5.69 0.29
CA LYS A 78 7.60 6.34 0.72
C LYS A 78 8.61 5.34 1.23
N GLU A 79 8.15 4.47 2.13
CA GLU A 79 8.98 3.54 2.87
C GLU A 79 8.14 2.34 3.30
N ASP A 80 8.81 1.21 3.47
CA ASP A 80 8.28 0.04 4.14
C ASP A 80 8.29 0.28 5.66
N VAL A 81 7.14 0.10 6.29
CA VAL A 81 6.93 0.31 7.73
C VAL A 81 6.50 -0.99 8.42
N THR A 82 6.67 -2.15 7.78
CA THR A 82 6.27 -3.46 8.32
C THR A 82 6.81 -3.68 9.74
N GLU A 83 8.07 -3.38 9.97
CA GLU A 83 8.71 -3.54 11.29
C GLU A 83 8.20 -2.54 12.35
N LEU A 84 7.58 -1.44 11.91
CA LEU A 84 6.98 -0.43 12.79
C LEU A 84 5.50 -0.72 13.08
N MET A 85 4.92 -1.76 12.48
CA MET A 85 3.51 -2.08 12.62
C MET A 85 3.21 -2.71 13.98
N PRO A 86 2.17 -2.26 14.69
CA PRO A 86 1.69 -2.95 15.88
C PRO A 86 1.05 -4.29 15.49
N LYS A 87 1.17 -5.30 16.36
CA LYS A 87 0.59 -6.63 16.12
C LYS A 87 -0.92 -6.53 15.90
N SER A 88 -1.38 -7.03 14.76
CA SER A 88 -2.79 -7.14 14.37
C SER A 88 -3.58 -5.82 14.38
N ARG A 89 -2.92 -4.66 14.24
CA ARG A 89 -3.55 -3.33 14.25
C ARG A 89 -2.89 -2.39 13.24
N TRP A 90 -3.61 -1.33 12.87
CA TRP A 90 -3.07 -0.22 12.09
C TRP A 90 -2.41 0.82 12.99
N ARG A 91 -1.43 1.56 12.45
CA ARG A 91 -0.76 2.65 13.17
C ARG A 91 -1.72 3.82 13.37
N TRP A 92 -1.66 4.42 14.55
CA TRP A 92 -2.40 5.65 14.87
C TRP A 92 -1.71 6.85 14.26
N ALA A 93 -2.49 7.84 13.85
CA ALA A 93 -1.98 9.19 13.63
C ALA A 93 -1.87 9.86 15.00
N ARG A 94 -0.66 9.96 15.53
CA ARG A 94 -0.34 10.66 16.78
C ARG A 94 0.85 11.58 16.53
#